data_AF-A0A813GRW4-F1
#
_entry.id   AF-A0A813GRW4-F1
#
_cell.length_a   1.000
_cell.length_b   1.000
_cell.length_c   1.000
_cell.angle_alpha   90.00
_cell.angle_beta   90.00
_cell.angle_gamma   90.00
#
_symmetry.space_group_name_H-M   'P 1'
#
loop_
_entity.id
_entity.type
_entity.pdbx_description
1 polymer ?
#
loop_
_entity_poly.entity_id
_entity_poly.type
_entity_poly.pdbx_seq_one_letter_code
_entity_poly.pdbx_strand_id
1 'polypeptide(L)'
;MIHLGMVPVIGATGEPKTKPCQHSVKLLREAGLKPDLLMCCSEVPVDEATRRKLSLFCQVAPEHVISMHDVSNLYQVPLLLAEQNVGSIICNHLGLSTSRVARSLSFGCQKDAETMPTQRLADWKVLSDRTDSYTGNVTIALVGKYMGNPDAYASVVKALQHAALEVNLHLKLEWVDSSMLEPNAQQQEPKKYEAAWSALKSAQGVLVPGGFGTRGIEGKVATAGYCRAAKKPYLGICVGLQTAVIEFARSELGWEGANSTEFDEATPHPVVEFLPEASSTVMGGTMRLGSRATIIRDPQSLACKLYGGKPVIYERHRHRYEVTASCVPAFEAKGLHFTGQDDRAQRMELCELRDHPFFVACQFHPEFQSRPAKPGPLFLGLVLAATGQLEKRLEADGGVLKVGSGFQKAC
;
A
#
# COMPACT_ATOMS: atom_id res chain seq x y z
N MET A 1 -10.43 21.66 20.82
CA MET A 1 -9.06 21.62 20.28
C MET A 1 -8.27 20.51 20.95
N ILE A 2 -7.55 19.70 20.18
CA ILE A 2 -6.66 18.64 20.69
C ILE A 2 -5.22 19.08 20.46
N HIS A 3 -4.39 19.06 21.51
CA HIS A 3 -2.96 19.36 21.42
C HIS A 3 -2.13 18.10 21.63
N LEU A 4 -1.22 17.81 20.69
CA LEU A 4 -0.29 16.69 20.79
C LEU A 4 1.06 17.19 21.32
N GLY A 5 1.46 16.74 22.51
CA GLY A 5 2.71 17.13 23.15
C GLY A 5 3.61 15.94 23.44
N MET A 6 4.91 16.11 23.23
CA MET A 6 5.91 15.09 23.54
C MET A 6 6.26 15.09 25.04
N VAL A 7 6.27 13.90 25.65
CA VAL A 7 6.70 13.63 27.04
C VAL A 7 7.83 12.60 26.98
N PRO A 8 9.08 13.03 26.69
CA PRO A 8 10.20 12.11 26.51
C PRO A 8 10.62 11.46 27.83
N VAL A 9 11.11 10.24 27.74
CA VAL A 9 11.77 9.51 28.82
C VAL A 9 13.27 9.56 28.58
N ILE A 10 14.06 10.07 29.53
CA ILE A 10 15.51 10.22 29.36
C ILE A 10 16.24 9.10 30.12
N GLY A 11 16.94 8.27 29.34
CA GLY A 11 17.40 6.91 29.64
C GLY A 11 18.33 6.66 30.82
N ALA A 12 18.68 7.65 31.64
CA ALA A 12 19.41 7.42 32.90
C ALA A 12 18.50 7.40 34.14
N THR A 13 17.35 8.08 34.07
CA THR A 13 16.45 8.25 35.23
C THR A 13 15.12 7.52 35.08
N GLY A 14 14.74 7.13 33.86
CA GLY A 14 13.44 6.53 33.56
C GLY A 14 12.24 7.45 33.82
N GLU A 15 12.48 8.71 34.23
CA GLU A 15 11.42 9.63 34.64
C GLU A 15 10.88 10.41 33.42
N PRO A 16 9.55 10.37 33.17
CA PRO A 16 8.91 11.17 32.13
C PRO A 16 9.14 12.67 32.35
N LYS A 17 9.66 13.36 31.33
CA LYS A 17 9.91 14.81 31.41
C LYS A 17 8.78 15.61 30.78
N THR A 18 8.02 16.31 31.62
CA THR A 18 6.84 17.09 31.20
C THR A 18 7.15 18.48 30.64
N LYS A 19 8.36 19.01 30.85
CA LYS A 19 8.71 20.39 30.48
C LYS A 19 8.52 20.71 28.99
N PRO A 20 8.91 19.83 28.03
CA PRO A 20 8.68 20.10 26.60
C PRO A 20 7.20 20.27 26.26
N CYS A 21 6.34 19.38 26.78
CA CYS A 21 4.89 19.47 26.63
C CYS A 21 4.33 20.76 27.25
N GLN A 22 4.76 21.13 28.46
CA GLN A 22 4.32 22.38 29.13
C GLN A 22 4.71 23.63 28.33
N HIS A 23 5.92 23.68 27.80
CA HIS A 23 6.39 24.79 26.97
C HIS A 23 5.61 24.90 25.66
N SER A 24 5.32 23.76 25.03
CA SER A 24 4.48 23.69 23.83
C SER A 24 3.07 24.24 24.08
N VAL A 25 2.44 23.90 25.21
CA VAL A 25 1.12 24.46 25.58
C VAL A 25 1.21 25.95 25.94
N LYS A 26 2.33 26.43 26.50
CA LYS A 26 2.55 27.86 26.74
C LYS A 26 2.53 28.64 25.42
N LEU A 27 3.29 28.20 24.41
CA LEU A 27 3.32 28.83 23.09
C LEU A 27 1.94 28.82 22.41
N LEU A 28 1.20 27.71 22.54
CA LEU A 28 -0.17 27.59 22.04
C LEU A 28 -1.11 28.64 22.67
N ARG A 29 -0.99 28.87 23.98
CA ARG A 29 -1.76 29.89 24.70
C ARG A 29 -1.33 31.31 24.38
N GLU A 30 -0.04 31.56 24.15
CA GLU A 30 0.46 32.86 23.68
C GLU A 30 -0.14 33.22 22.31
N ALA A 31 -0.41 32.22 21.47
CA ALA A 31 -1.13 32.38 20.21
C ALA A 31 -2.68 32.49 20.37
N GLY A 32 -3.19 32.51 21.60
CA GLY A 32 -4.62 32.65 21.90
C GLY A 32 -5.43 31.34 21.89
N LEU A 33 -4.76 30.18 21.82
CA LEU A 33 -5.40 28.86 21.77
C LEU A 33 -5.26 28.11 23.09
N LYS A 34 -6.32 27.45 23.56
CA LYS A 34 -6.32 26.64 24.78
C LYS A 34 -6.69 25.18 24.47
N PRO A 35 -5.89 24.19 24.90
CA PRO A 35 -6.22 22.78 24.69
C PRO A 35 -7.45 22.37 25.49
N ASP A 36 -8.36 21.63 24.85
CA ASP A 36 -9.46 20.93 25.53
C ASP A 36 -9.03 19.51 25.88
N LEU A 37 -8.21 18.90 25.01
CA LEU A 37 -7.55 17.60 25.21
C LEU A 37 -6.05 17.75 25.00
N LEU A 38 -5.27 17.12 25.87
CA LEU A 38 -3.81 17.05 25.78
C LEU A 38 -3.40 15.60 25.54
N MET A 39 -3.00 15.28 24.31
CA MET A 39 -2.45 13.97 23.95
C MET A 39 -0.94 13.97 24.21
N CYS A 40 -0.47 13.08 25.06
CA CYS A 40 0.91 13.00 25.51
C CYS A 40 1.61 11.83 24.84
N CYS A 41 2.40 12.11 23.80
CA CYS A 41 3.26 11.10 23.15
C CYS A 41 4.44 10.74 24.05
N SER A 42 4.63 9.46 24.33
CA SER A 42 5.71 8.96 25.19
C SER A 42 6.11 7.53 24.80
N GLU A 43 7.28 7.07 25.23
CA GLU A 43 7.69 5.67 25.03
C GLU A 43 6.91 4.72 25.97
N VAL A 44 6.61 5.18 27.18
CA VAL A 44 5.93 4.40 28.24
C VAL A 44 4.62 5.08 28.65
N PRO A 45 3.66 4.33 29.24
CA PRO A 45 2.41 4.91 29.74
C PRO A 45 2.66 6.10 30.69
N VAL A 46 1.88 7.16 30.52
CA VAL A 46 1.95 8.35 31.37
C VAL A 46 1.27 8.03 32.71
N ASP A 47 2.04 8.04 33.78
CA ASP A 47 1.53 7.77 35.13
C ASP A 47 0.66 8.91 35.70
N GLU A 48 -0.07 8.61 36.78
CA GLU A 48 -0.97 9.57 37.42
C GLU A 48 -0.26 10.81 37.97
N ALA A 49 0.98 10.68 38.42
CA ALA A 49 1.77 11.81 38.91
C ALA A 49 2.08 12.81 37.78
N THR A 50 2.54 12.29 36.64
CA THR A 50 2.81 13.04 35.41
C THR A 50 1.53 13.65 34.85
N ARG A 51 0.43 12.89 34.83
CA ARG A 51 -0.91 13.35 34.43
C ARG A 51 -1.37 14.56 35.24
N ARG A 52 -1.30 14.48 36.57
CA ARG A 52 -1.66 15.59 37.49
C ARG A 52 -0.78 16.82 37.29
N LYS A 53 0.52 16.61 37.11
CA LYS A 53 1.48 17.69 36.84
C LYS A 53 1.12 18.40 35.52
N LEU A 54 0.89 17.65 34.45
CA LEU A 54 0.50 18.21 33.16
C LEU A 54 -0.85 18.92 33.25
N SER A 55 -1.84 18.34 33.93
CA SER A 55 -3.13 18.98 34.19
C SER A 55 -2.98 20.37 34.83
N LEU A 56 -2.18 20.47 35.90
CA LEU A 56 -1.93 21.73 36.61
C LEU A 56 -1.24 22.78 35.72
N PHE A 57 -0.13 22.41 35.08
CA PHE A 57 0.69 23.36 34.32
C PHE A 57 0.07 23.75 32.96
N CYS A 58 -0.68 22.83 32.34
CA CYS A 58 -1.34 23.05 31.06
C CYS A 58 -2.80 23.52 31.20
N GLN A 59 -3.34 23.57 32.42
CA GLN A 59 -4.71 24.03 32.74
C GLN A 59 -5.81 23.25 31.99
N VAL A 60 -5.65 21.93 31.95
CA VAL A 60 -6.60 20.95 31.40
C VAL A 60 -7.02 19.99 32.50
N ALA A 61 -8.26 19.47 32.45
CA ALA A 61 -8.74 18.50 33.43
C ALA A 61 -7.86 17.22 33.40
N PRO A 62 -7.61 16.56 34.54
CA PRO A 62 -6.79 15.34 34.58
C PRO A 62 -7.25 14.24 33.62
N GLU A 63 -8.57 14.06 33.49
CA GLU A 63 -9.21 13.13 32.57
C GLU A 63 -9.00 13.50 31.08
N HIS A 64 -8.62 14.74 30.78
CA HIS A 64 -8.34 15.23 29.43
C HIS A 64 -6.86 15.14 29.04
N VAL A 65 -5.99 14.67 29.95
CA VAL A 65 -4.59 14.37 29.68
C VAL A 65 -4.47 12.91 29.28
N ILE A 66 -4.30 12.64 27.98
CA ILE A 66 -4.39 11.31 27.38
C ILE A 66 -2.98 10.75 27.15
N SER A 67 -2.69 9.54 27.63
CA SER A 67 -1.44 8.85 27.32
C SER A 67 -1.48 8.29 25.90
N MET A 68 -0.53 8.69 25.06
CA MET A 68 -0.30 8.15 23.73
C MET A 68 1.08 7.50 23.71
N HIS A 69 1.21 6.40 24.44
CA HIS A 69 2.48 5.69 24.52
C HIS A 69 2.74 4.81 23.29
N ASP A 70 3.98 4.37 23.10
CA ASP A 70 4.32 3.44 22.04
C ASP A 70 3.54 2.14 22.19
N VAL A 71 2.84 1.78 21.12
CA VAL A 71 2.07 0.52 20.99
C VAL A 71 2.75 -0.40 19.98
N SER A 72 2.51 -1.71 20.09
CA SER A 72 3.17 -2.71 19.22
C SER A 72 2.83 -2.53 17.75
N ASN A 73 1.62 -2.03 17.44
CA ASN A 73 1.17 -1.76 16.09
C ASN A 73 0.15 -0.61 16.01
N LEU A 74 0.02 -0.03 14.80
CA LEU A 74 -0.84 1.13 14.55
C LEU A 74 -2.33 0.89 14.87
N TYR A 75 -2.81 -0.35 14.74
CA TYR A 75 -4.23 -0.68 14.94
C TYR A 75 -4.63 -0.72 16.41
N GLN A 76 -3.66 -0.68 17.34
CA GLN A 76 -3.93 -0.51 18.77
C GLN A 76 -4.30 0.93 19.15
N VAL A 77 -3.92 1.93 18.35
CA VAL A 77 -4.17 3.34 18.69
C VAL A 77 -5.66 3.65 18.93
N PRO A 78 -6.61 3.22 18.08
CA PRO A 78 -8.04 3.39 18.36
C PRO A 78 -8.51 2.68 19.64
N LEU A 79 -7.90 1.54 20.00
CA LEU A 79 -8.22 0.79 21.22
C LEU A 79 -7.73 1.54 22.46
N LEU A 80 -6.48 2.03 22.43
CA LEU A 80 -5.87 2.83 23.48
C LEU A 80 -6.66 4.13 23.77
N LEU A 81 -7.17 4.77 22.72
CA LEU A 81 -8.04 5.95 22.85
C LEU A 81 -9.41 5.61 23.46
N ALA A 82 -9.95 4.43 23.13
CA ALA A 82 -11.21 3.95 23.69
C ALA A 82 -11.08 3.61 25.18
N GLU A 83 -9.99 2.96 25.59
CA GLU A 83 -9.67 2.64 26.99
C GLU A 83 -9.60 3.91 27.87
N GLN A 84 -9.15 5.02 27.30
CA GLN A 84 -9.06 6.32 27.98
C GLN A 84 -10.29 7.21 27.79
N ASN A 85 -11.42 6.65 27.32
CA ASN A 85 -12.71 7.34 27.17
C ASN A 85 -12.68 8.62 26.31
N VAL A 86 -11.71 8.74 25.38
CA VAL A 86 -11.51 9.96 24.58
C VAL A 86 -12.75 10.30 23.75
N GLY A 87 -13.43 9.30 23.19
CA GLY A 87 -14.67 9.50 22.43
C GLY A 87 -15.79 10.15 23.26
N SER A 88 -15.95 9.71 24.52
CA SER A 88 -16.94 10.29 25.43
C SER A 88 -16.60 11.73 25.82
N ILE A 89 -15.31 12.01 26.06
CA ILE A 89 -14.83 13.37 26.36
C ILE A 89 -15.14 14.32 25.20
N ILE A 90 -14.83 13.91 23.96
CA ILE A 90 -15.12 14.72 22.76
C ILE A 90 -16.62 14.95 22.59
N CYS A 91 -17.45 13.91 22.73
CA CYS A 91 -18.90 14.04 22.60
C CYS A 91 -19.48 15.00 23.64
N ASN A 92 -19.09 14.85 24.92
CA ASN A 92 -19.55 15.73 25.99
C ASN A 92 -19.15 17.19 25.75
N HIS A 93 -17.89 17.43 25.33
CA HIS A 93 -17.39 18.77 25.03
C HIS A 93 -18.15 19.45 23.88
N LEU A 94 -18.56 18.68 22.86
CA LEU A 94 -19.29 19.19 21.69
C LEU A 94 -20.81 19.19 21.87
N GLY A 95 -21.33 18.77 23.03
CA GLY A 95 -22.79 18.61 23.25
C GLY A 95 -23.42 17.50 22.41
N LEU A 96 -22.64 16.51 21.96
CA LEU A 96 -23.10 15.37 21.18
C LEU A 96 -23.55 14.22 22.07
N SER A 97 -24.51 13.42 21.58
CA SER A 97 -24.96 12.22 22.30
C SER A 97 -23.82 11.20 22.40
N THR A 98 -23.54 10.75 23.63
CA THR A 98 -22.55 9.69 23.89
C THR A 98 -23.09 8.29 23.59
N SER A 99 -24.40 8.13 23.31
CA SER A 99 -25.07 6.83 23.12
C SER A 99 -24.43 5.94 22.04
N ARG A 100 -23.74 6.56 21.07
CA ARG A 100 -23.07 5.87 19.95
C ARG A 100 -21.55 5.76 20.10
N VAL A 101 -20.97 6.25 21.19
CA VAL A 101 -19.54 6.10 21.44
C VAL A 101 -19.25 4.62 21.67
N ALA A 102 -18.22 4.09 21.01
CA ALA A 102 -17.78 2.72 21.23
C ALA A 102 -17.06 2.65 22.59
N ARG A 103 -17.59 1.83 23.52
CA ARG A 103 -17.17 1.82 24.94
C ARG A 103 -16.61 0.48 25.44
N SER A 104 -16.73 -0.60 24.67
CA SER A 104 -16.39 -1.95 25.14
C SER A 104 -15.73 -2.82 24.07
N LEU A 105 -14.73 -3.60 24.50
CA LEU A 105 -14.07 -4.70 23.79
C LEU A 105 -14.80 -6.04 23.93
N SER A 106 -16.01 -6.07 24.52
CA SER A 106 -16.71 -7.32 24.84
C SER A 106 -16.96 -8.16 23.58
N PHE A 107 -16.23 -9.28 23.50
CA PHE A 107 -16.32 -10.31 22.47
C PHE A 107 -17.62 -11.10 22.66
N GLY A 108 -18.45 -11.12 21.62
CA GLY A 108 -19.69 -11.89 21.62
C GLY A 108 -20.36 -11.81 20.27
N CYS A 109 -20.34 -12.92 19.53
CA CYS A 109 -21.13 -13.15 18.32
C CYS A 109 -22.63 -13.06 18.65
N GLN A 110 -23.19 -11.85 18.73
CA GLN A 110 -24.63 -11.65 18.64
C GLN A 110 -24.97 -11.32 17.19
N LYS A 111 -25.72 -12.26 16.58
CA LYS A 111 -26.24 -12.22 15.21
C LYS A 111 -27.39 -11.23 15.00
N ASP A 112 -27.69 -10.38 15.98
CA ASP A 112 -28.77 -9.42 15.88
C ASP A 112 -28.25 -8.14 15.21
N ALA A 113 -28.19 -8.24 13.89
CA ALA A 113 -27.89 -7.16 12.97
C ALA A 113 -28.99 -6.09 13.06
N GLU A 114 -28.66 -4.92 13.59
CA GLU A 114 -29.08 -3.59 13.07
C GLU A 114 -28.59 -2.42 13.92
N THR A 115 -28.15 -2.64 15.16
CA THR A 115 -27.70 -1.55 16.04
C THR A 115 -26.58 -1.99 16.95
N MET A 116 -25.29 -1.74 16.62
CA MET A 116 -24.28 -1.56 17.66
C MET A 116 -22.92 -0.97 17.21
N PRO A 117 -22.44 0.13 17.83
CA PRO A 117 -21.07 0.67 17.66
C PRO A 117 -19.94 -0.25 18.16
N THR A 118 -20.24 -1.22 19.03
CA THR A 118 -19.26 -2.15 19.62
C THR A 118 -18.57 -3.05 18.60
N GLN A 119 -19.22 -3.36 17.47
CA GLN A 119 -18.61 -4.12 16.38
C GLN A 119 -17.41 -3.39 15.74
N ARG A 120 -17.39 -2.05 15.71
CA ARG A 120 -16.28 -1.30 15.09
C ARG A 120 -14.97 -1.36 15.87
N LEU A 121 -15.00 -1.46 17.20
CA LEU A 121 -13.76 -1.65 17.99
C LEU A 121 -13.25 -3.09 17.90
N ALA A 122 -14.15 -4.06 17.78
CA ALA A 122 -13.77 -5.46 17.54
C ALA A 122 -12.99 -5.60 16.22
N ASP A 123 -13.37 -4.87 15.16
CA ASP A 123 -12.62 -4.85 13.90
C ASP A 123 -11.15 -4.40 14.11
N TRP A 124 -10.92 -3.32 14.88
CA TRP A 124 -9.57 -2.86 15.20
C TRP A 124 -8.79 -3.87 16.04
N LYS A 125 -9.47 -4.57 16.96
CA LYS A 125 -8.85 -5.64 17.75
C LYS A 125 -8.40 -6.80 16.87
N VAL A 126 -9.24 -7.25 15.93
CA VAL A 126 -8.88 -8.30 14.97
C VAL A 126 -7.68 -7.89 14.12
N LEU A 127 -7.65 -6.64 13.63
CA LEU A 127 -6.53 -6.12 12.85
C LEU A 127 -5.24 -6.04 13.68
N SER A 128 -5.33 -5.58 14.93
CA SER A 128 -4.21 -5.54 15.86
C SER A 128 -3.67 -6.94 16.14
N ASP A 129 -4.55 -7.86 16.52
CA ASP A 129 -4.16 -9.21 16.93
C ASP A 129 -3.50 -9.98 15.79
N ARG A 130 -4.00 -9.85 14.57
CA ARG A 130 -3.37 -10.44 13.38
C ARG A 130 -2.05 -9.79 12.99
N THR A 131 -1.85 -8.53 13.38
CA THR A 131 -0.57 -7.86 13.13
C THR A 131 0.50 -8.40 14.07
N ASP A 132 0.13 -8.68 15.33
CA ASP A 132 1.06 -9.20 16.35
C ASP A 132 1.16 -10.74 16.33
N SER A 133 0.12 -11.44 15.86
CA SER A 133 0.04 -12.90 15.79
C SER A 133 -0.28 -13.38 14.38
N TYR A 134 0.70 -14.04 13.74
CA TYR A 134 0.62 -14.49 12.36
C TYR A 134 1.08 -15.95 12.23
N THR A 135 0.59 -16.66 11.22
CA THR A 135 0.86 -18.09 11.02
C THR A 135 2.13 -18.41 10.22
N GLY A 136 2.78 -17.40 9.66
CA GLY A 136 3.99 -17.58 8.86
C GLY A 136 4.47 -16.27 8.24
N ASN A 137 5.41 -16.38 7.30
CA ASN A 137 5.99 -15.24 6.60
C ASN A 137 5.76 -15.34 5.10
N VAL A 138 5.66 -14.19 4.44
CA VAL A 138 5.78 -14.05 2.98
C VAL A 138 6.87 -13.03 2.68
N THR A 139 7.84 -13.40 1.86
CA THR A 139 8.93 -12.52 1.44
C THR A 139 8.65 -11.97 0.04
N ILE A 140 8.51 -10.66 -0.07
CA ILE A 140 8.30 -9.95 -1.34
C ILE A 140 9.50 -9.06 -1.61
N ALA A 141 10.08 -9.17 -2.80
CA ALA A 141 11.11 -8.25 -3.27
C ALA A 141 10.46 -6.99 -3.83
N LEU A 142 10.77 -5.83 -3.25
CA LEU A 142 10.37 -4.52 -3.77
C LEU A 142 11.55 -3.93 -4.54
N VAL A 143 11.44 -3.92 -5.87
CA VAL A 143 12.52 -3.49 -6.77
C VAL A 143 12.35 -2.00 -7.09
N GLY A 144 13.09 -1.16 -6.38
CA GLY A 144 12.91 0.28 -6.34
C GLY A 144 14.17 1.08 -6.66
N LYS A 145 14.02 2.40 -6.58
CA LYS A 145 15.06 3.41 -6.84
C LYS A 145 15.57 4.05 -5.54
N TYR A 146 14.73 4.09 -4.50
CA TYR A 146 14.94 4.86 -3.27
C TYR A 146 15.06 3.96 -2.04
N MET A 147 16.22 3.32 -1.89
CA MET A 147 16.47 2.33 -0.84
C MET A 147 16.70 2.96 0.55
N GLY A 148 17.16 4.21 0.60
CA GLY A 148 17.44 4.94 1.84
C GLY A 148 16.28 5.77 2.37
N ASN A 149 15.13 5.78 1.69
CA ASN A 149 13.93 6.49 2.15
C ASN A 149 12.70 5.56 2.02
N PRO A 150 12.42 4.74 3.04
CA PRO A 150 11.26 3.85 3.05
C PRO A 150 9.93 4.58 2.80
N ASP A 151 9.84 5.87 3.17
CA ASP A 151 8.61 6.66 3.00
C ASP A 151 8.27 6.90 1.52
N ALA A 152 9.26 6.84 0.62
CA ALA A 152 9.04 6.92 -0.81
C ALA A 152 8.11 5.81 -1.33
N TYR A 153 7.99 4.71 -0.59
CA TYR A 153 7.15 3.55 -0.92
C TYR A 153 6.09 3.27 0.15
N ALA A 154 5.81 4.20 1.08
CA ALA A 154 4.93 3.97 2.22
C ALA A 154 3.56 3.40 1.82
N SER A 155 2.92 3.94 0.78
CA SER A 155 1.61 3.47 0.30
C SER A 155 1.66 2.02 -0.22
N VAL A 156 2.71 1.68 -0.98
CA VAL A 156 2.93 0.33 -1.52
C VAL A 156 3.20 -0.67 -0.41
N VAL A 157 4.07 -0.31 0.54
CA VAL A 157 4.38 -1.14 1.72
C VAL A 157 3.12 -1.38 2.53
N LYS A 158 2.31 -0.34 2.79
CA LYS A 158 1.05 -0.49 3.52
C LYS A 158 0.05 -1.37 2.77
N ALA A 159 -0.04 -1.26 1.45
CA ALA A 159 -0.91 -2.11 0.65
C ALA A 159 -0.50 -3.59 0.69
N LEU A 160 0.81 -3.89 0.65
CA LEU A 160 1.33 -5.25 0.87
C LEU A 160 1.06 -5.74 2.30
N GLN A 161 1.22 -4.88 3.31
CA GLN A 161 0.92 -5.22 4.70
C GLN A 161 -0.56 -5.57 4.88
N HIS A 162 -1.49 -4.81 4.28
CA HIS A 162 -2.92 -5.14 4.32
C HIS A 162 -3.20 -6.51 3.66
N ALA A 163 -2.56 -6.79 2.53
CA ALA A 163 -2.71 -8.06 1.83
C ALA A 163 -2.18 -9.26 2.67
N ALA A 164 -1.00 -9.11 3.27
CA ALA A 164 -0.42 -10.10 4.16
C ALA A 164 -1.27 -10.33 5.43
N LEU A 165 -1.83 -9.26 5.99
CA LEU A 165 -2.72 -9.31 7.15
C LEU A 165 -4.00 -10.10 6.88
N GLU A 166 -4.58 -9.96 5.69
CA GLU A 166 -5.78 -10.72 5.31
C GLU A 166 -5.52 -12.24 5.28
N VAL A 167 -4.35 -12.65 4.80
CA VAL A 167 -3.92 -14.06 4.74
C VAL A 167 -3.23 -14.55 6.02
N ASN A 168 -3.21 -13.73 7.07
CA ASN A 168 -2.60 -14.03 8.37
C ASN A 168 -1.09 -14.36 8.30
N LEU A 169 -0.36 -13.62 7.48
CA LEU A 169 1.09 -13.75 7.31
C LEU A 169 1.79 -12.43 7.66
N HIS A 170 3.03 -12.56 8.13
CA HIS A 170 3.93 -11.43 8.27
C HIS A 170 4.65 -11.14 6.94
N LEU A 171 4.60 -9.88 6.51
CA LEU A 171 5.32 -9.42 5.32
C LEU A 171 6.80 -9.18 5.65
N LYS A 172 7.68 -9.92 5.00
CA LYS A 172 9.11 -9.61 4.92
C LYS A 172 9.39 -8.91 3.59
N LEU A 173 9.94 -7.70 3.65
CA LEU A 173 10.33 -6.97 2.45
C LEU A 173 11.82 -7.09 2.20
N GLU A 174 12.16 -7.64 1.05
CA GLU A 174 13.52 -7.55 0.49
C GLU A 174 13.57 -6.30 -0.38
N TRP A 175 14.29 -5.30 0.09
CA TRP A 175 14.50 -4.09 -0.68
C TRP A 175 15.59 -4.38 -1.71
N VAL A 176 15.32 -4.14 -2.99
CA VAL A 176 16.28 -4.35 -4.07
C VAL A 176 16.47 -3.08 -4.88
N ASP A 177 17.70 -2.57 -4.97
CA ASP A 177 18.01 -1.41 -5.81
C ASP A 177 18.02 -1.83 -7.28
N SER A 178 17.09 -1.30 -8.05
CA SER A 178 16.99 -1.54 -9.49
C SER A 178 18.28 -1.18 -10.25
N SER A 179 19.05 -0.17 -9.82
CA SER A 179 20.32 0.15 -10.46
C SER A 179 21.39 -0.93 -10.25
N MET A 180 21.29 -1.73 -9.19
CA MET A 180 22.19 -2.86 -8.93
C MET A 180 21.81 -4.12 -9.73
N LEU A 181 20.70 -4.10 -10.48
CA LEU A 181 20.30 -5.21 -11.35
C LEU A 181 20.67 -4.96 -12.82
N GLU A 182 21.21 -3.78 -13.14
CA GLU A 182 21.64 -3.41 -14.48
C GLU A 182 22.94 -4.14 -14.90
N PRO A 183 23.16 -4.42 -16.20
CA PRO A 183 24.37 -5.10 -16.66
C PRO A 183 25.68 -4.37 -16.32
N ASN A 184 25.67 -3.04 -16.33
CA ASN A 184 26.84 -2.21 -15.96
C ASN A 184 27.26 -2.42 -14.49
N ALA A 185 26.30 -2.64 -13.58
CA ALA A 185 26.55 -2.85 -12.15
C ALA A 185 27.29 -4.17 -11.89
N GLN A 186 27.15 -5.16 -12.78
CA GLN A 186 27.93 -6.40 -12.71
C GLN A 186 29.44 -6.13 -12.80
N GLN A 187 29.84 -5.15 -13.61
CA GLN A 187 31.25 -4.78 -13.78
C GLN A 187 31.71 -3.77 -12.73
N GLN A 188 30.87 -2.78 -12.41
CA GLN A 188 31.22 -1.68 -11.51
C GLN A 188 31.14 -2.07 -10.03
N GLU A 189 30.14 -2.87 -9.65
CA GLU A 189 29.83 -3.22 -8.27
C GLU A 189 29.41 -4.71 -8.13
N PRO A 190 30.26 -5.68 -8.52
CA PRO A 190 29.88 -7.09 -8.67
C PRO A 190 29.25 -7.71 -7.41
N LYS A 191 29.76 -7.37 -6.22
CA LYS A 191 29.23 -7.87 -4.94
C LYS A 191 27.81 -7.38 -4.67
N LYS A 192 27.52 -6.11 -4.96
CA LYS A 192 26.17 -5.54 -4.77
C LYS A 192 25.20 -6.06 -5.82
N TYR A 193 25.67 -6.24 -7.05
CA TYR A 193 24.91 -6.87 -8.13
C TYR A 193 24.48 -8.29 -7.75
N GLU A 194 25.43 -9.12 -7.28
CA GLU A 194 25.13 -10.49 -6.85
C GLU A 194 24.17 -10.53 -5.67
N ALA A 195 24.36 -9.67 -4.67
CA ALA A 195 23.47 -9.56 -3.52
C ALA A 195 22.04 -9.15 -3.93
N ALA A 196 21.90 -8.18 -4.84
CA ALA A 196 20.60 -7.72 -5.35
C ALA A 196 19.86 -8.84 -6.09
N TRP A 197 20.56 -9.58 -6.95
CA TRP A 197 19.98 -10.75 -7.64
C TRP A 197 19.65 -11.89 -6.68
N SER A 198 20.47 -12.15 -5.67
CA SER A 198 20.20 -13.17 -4.66
C SER A 198 18.94 -12.85 -3.85
N ALA A 199 18.79 -11.60 -3.40
CA ALA A 199 17.59 -11.13 -2.70
C ALA A 199 16.33 -11.27 -3.58
N LEU A 200 16.40 -10.85 -4.85
CA LEU A 200 15.29 -10.97 -5.80
C LEU A 200 14.90 -12.44 -6.06
N LYS A 201 15.87 -13.32 -6.29
CA LYS A 201 15.63 -14.74 -6.60
C LYS A 201 15.05 -15.52 -5.42
N SER A 202 15.49 -15.17 -4.20
CA SER A 202 15.05 -15.83 -2.96
C SER A 202 13.65 -15.40 -2.49
N ALA A 203 13.17 -14.22 -2.88
CA ALA A 203 11.80 -13.78 -2.60
C ALA A 203 10.74 -14.69 -3.28
N GLN A 204 9.56 -14.81 -2.67
CA GLN A 204 8.46 -15.59 -3.25
C GLN A 204 7.61 -14.80 -4.26
N GLY A 205 7.65 -13.47 -4.23
CA GLY A 205 7.02 -12.60 -5.21
C GLY A 205 7.79 -11.31 -5.38
N VAL A 206 7.57 -10.63 -6.51
CA VAL A 206 8.29 -9.41 -6.89
C VAL A 206 7.30 -8.30 -7.22
N LEU A 207 7.57 -7.11 -6.71
CA LEU A 207 6.81 -5.90 -7.02
C LEU A 207 7.74 -4.82 -7.58
N VAL A 208 7.39 -4.30 -8.75
CA VAL A 208 8.05 -3.13 -9.37
C VAL A 208 7.09 -1.95 -9.30
N PRO A 209 7.32 -0.97 -8.40
CA PRO A 209 6.44 0.18 -8.26
C PRO A 209 6.71 1.23 -9.34
N GLY A 210 5.88 2.28 -9.33
CA GLY A 210 6.08 3.47 -10.13
C GLY A 210 7.43 4.16 -9.84
N GLY A 211 7.83 5.06 -10.73
CA GLY A 211 9.05 5.83 -10.60
C GLY A 211 9.10 6.96 -11.63
N PHE A 212 10.16 7.75 -11.58
CA PHE A 212 10.42 8.82 -12.55
C PHE A 212 11.91 8.87 -12.91
N GLY A 213 12.16 9.25 -14.16
CA GLY A 213 13.49 9.33 -14.76
C GLY A 213 14.07 7.98 -15.17
N THR A 214 15.24 8.02 -15.81
CA THR A 214 15.85 6.88 -16.51
C THR A 214 16.66 5.93 -15.62
N ARG A 215 17.07 6.38 -14.43
CA ARG A 215 17.89 5.57 -13.51
C ARG A 215 17.15 4.32 -13.03
N GLY A 216 17.77 3.14 -13.20
CA GLY A 216 17.22 1.87 -12.72
C GLY A 216 16.22 1.22 -13.67
N ILE A 217 15.94 1.82 -14.84
CA ILE A 217 14.94 1.29 -15.78
C ILE A 217 15.38 -0.06 -16.35
N GLU A 218 16.62 -0.18 -16.82
CA GLU A 218 17.12 -1.43 -17.40
C GLU A 218 17.17 -2.58 -16.37
N GLY A 219 17.43 -2.28 -15.10
CA GLY A 219 17.34 -3.27 -14.03
C GLY A 219 15.91 -3.72 -13.73
N LYS A 220 14.92 -2.83 -13.88
CA LYS A 220 13.49 -3.19 -13.79
C LYS A 220 13.03 -4.02 -15.00
N VAL A 221 13.52 -3.70 -16.20
CA VAL A 221 13.29 -4.52 -17.41
C VAL A 221 13.87 -5.92 -17.19
N ALA A 222 15.12 -6.04 -16.73
CA ALA A 222 15.74 -7.32 -16.39
C ALA A 222 14.95 -8.09 -15.31
N THR A 223 14.41 -7.38 -14.31
CA THR A 223 13.53 -7.96 -13.29
C THR A 223 12.28 -8.58 -13.90
N ALA A 224 11.57 -7.85 -14.76
CA ALA A 224 10.35 -8.34 -15.41
C ALA A 224 10.64 -9.61 -16.22
N GLY A 225 11.75 -9.63 -16.96
CA GLY A 225 12.15 -10.78 -17.77
C GLY A 225 12.54 -12.00 -16.94
N TYR A 226 13.28 -11.80 -15.84
CA TYR A 226 13.53 -12.88 -14.90
C TYR A 226 12.23 -13.44 -14.33
N CYS A 227 11.31 -12.57 -13.90
CA CYS A 227 10.06 -13.04 -13.30
C CYS A 227 9.22 -13.83 -14.29
N ARG A 228 9.09 -13.33 -15.52
CA ARG A 228 8.41 -14.01 -16.62
C ARG A 228 9.02 -15.38 -16.92
N ALA A 229 10.33 -15.44 -17.13
CA ALA A 229 11.03 -16.68 -17.51
C ALA A 229 11.04 -17.71 -16.38
N ALA A 230 11.22 -17.27 -15.13
CA ALA A 230 11.27 -18.13 -13.95
C ALA A 230 9.90 -18.45 -13.33
N LYS A 231 8.81 -17.98 -13.96
CA LYS A 231 7.43 -18.08 -13.43
C LYS A 231 7.28 -17.52 -12.00
N LYS A 232 8.03 -16.48 -11.65
CA LYS A 232 7.99 -15.83 -10.34
C LYS A 232 6.82 -14.83 -10.29
N PRO A 233 5.92 -14.90 -9.30
CA PRO A 233 4.84 -13.94 -9.15
C PRO A 233 5.30 -12.48 -9.25
N TYR A 234 4.70 -11.71 -10.16
CA TYR A 234 5.11 -10.36 -10.51
C TYR A 234 3.93 -9.39 -10.51
N LEU A 235 4.10 -8.26 -9.83
CA LEU A 235 3.20 -7.10 -9.91
C LEU A 235 3.96 -5.85 -10.40
N GLY A 236 3.64 -5.38 -11.60
CA GLY A 236 4.14 -4.11 -12.12
C GLY A 236 3.13 -2.98 -11.92
N ILE A 237 3.55 -1.85 -11.35
CA ILE A 237 2.67 -0.68 -11.13
C ILE A 237 3.25 0.53 -11.87
N CYS A 238 2.44 1.17 -12.71
CA CYS A 238 2.80 2.34 -13.50
C CYS A 238 4.06 2.05 -14.35
N VAL A 239 5.22 2.57 -13.99
CA VAL A 239 6.51 2.22 -14.63
C VAL A 239 6.77 0.71 -14.65
N GLY A 240 6.29 -0.05 -13.66
CA GLY A 240 6.37 -1.51 -13.68
C GLY A 240 5.71 -2.12 -14.93
N LEU A 241 4.52 -1.64 -15.31
CA LEU A 241 3.86 -2.05 -16.57
C LEU A 241 4.71 -1.68 -17.78
N GLN A 242 5.20 -0.45 -17.85
CA GLN A 242 6.04 -0.03 -18.97
C GLN A 242 7.27 -0.93 -19.12
N THR A 243 7.97 -1.22 -18.02
CA THR A 243 9.17 -2.08 -18.04
C THR A 243 8.87 -3.53 -18.41
N ALA A 244 7.68 -4.05 -18.06
CA ALA A 244 7.23 -5.37 -18.48
C ALA A 244 6.93 -5.42 -19.99
N VAL A 245 6.29 -4.39 -20.54
CA VAL A 245 6.03 -4.27 -21.98
C VAL A 245 7.33 -4.14 -22.78
N ILE A 246 8.27 -3.32 -22.29
CA ILE A 246 9.61 -3.17 -22.88
C ILE A 246 10.35 -4.51 -22.89
N GLU A 247 10.37 -5.21 -21.75
CA GLU A 247 11.02 -6.51 -21.66
C GLU A 247 10.43 -7.51 -22.64
N PHE A 248 9.11 -7.64 -22.66
CA PHE A 248 8.42 -8.61 -23.50
C PHE A 248 8.63 -8.33 -25.00
N ALA A 249 8.67 -7.06 -25.40
CA ALA A 249 8.99 -6.67 -26.77
C ALA A 249 10.39 -7.13 -27.19
N ARG A 250 11.38 -6.94 -26.31
CA ARG A 250 12.77 -7.33 -26.59
C ARG A 250 12.93 -8.85 -26.63
N SER A 251 12.31 -9.57 -25.69
CA SER A 251 12.54 -11.00 -25.51
C SER A 251 11.64 -11.90 -26.38
N GLU A 252 10.33 -11.63 -26.42
CA GLU A 252 9.35 -12.52 -27.08
C GLU A 252 8.99 -12.08 -28.51
N LEU A 253 9.13 -10.79 -28.82
CA LEU A 253 8.94 -10.24 -30.16
C LEU A 253 10.25 -10.02 -30.94
N GLY A 254 11.40 -10.08 -30.26
CA GLY A 254 12.71 -9.85 -30.87
C GLY A 254 12.93 -8.40 -31.31
N TRP A 255 12.17 -7.45 -30.78
CA TRP A 255 12.30 -6.02 -31.09
C TRP A 255 13.44 -5.43 -30.27
N GLU A 256 14.67 -5.75 -30.68
CA GLU A 256 15.87 -5.21 -30.06
C GLU A 256 15.85 -3.68 -30.04
N GLY A 257 16.19 -3.09 -28.88
CA GLY A 257 16.14 -1.64 -28.70
C GLY A 257 14.74 -1.07 -28.42
N ALA A 258 13.68 -1.89 -28.35
CA ALA A 258 12.36 -1.41 -27.92
C ALA A 258 12.42 -0.69 -26.57
N ASN A 259 11.75 0.44 -26.47
CA ASN A 259 11.76 1.27 -25.27
C ASN A 259 10.51 2.15 -25.15
N SER A 260 10.40 2.83 -24.01
CA SER A 260 9.51 3.97 -23.83
C SER A 260 10.18 5.24 -24.35
N THR A 261 9.43 6.09 -25.04
CA THR A 261 9.90 7.44 -25.41
C THR A 261 10.09 8.35 -24.19
N GLU A 262 9.66 7.92 -22.99
CA GLU A 262 10.03 8.56 -21.72
C GLU A 262 11.52 8.40 -21.39
N PHE A 263 12.11 7.26 -21.77
CA PHE A 263 13.47 6.87 -21.35
C PHE A 263 14.48 6.94 -22.49
N ASP A 264 14.02 6.68 -23.71
CA ASP A 264 14.81 6.76 -24.94
C ASP A 264 13.92 7.25 -26.08
N GLU A 265 14.00 8.55 -26.37
CA GLU A 265 13.23 9.20 -27.44
C GLU A 265 13.66 8.71 -28.84
N ALA A 266 14.88 8.18 -28.98
CA ALA A 266 15.44 7.72 -30.25
C ALA A 266 15.24 6.21 -30.49
N THR A 267 14.47 5.52 -29.64
CA THR A 267 14.23 4.09 -29.77
C THR A 267 13.66 3.72 -31.16
N PRO A 268 14.19 2.68 -31.82
CA PRO A 268 13.64 2.22 -33.11
C PRO A 268 12.24 1.59 -32.97
N HIS A 269 11.85 1.19 -31.76
CA HIS A 269 10.58 0.53 -31.47
C HIS A 269 9.91 1.16 -30.24
N PRO A 270 9.20 2.30 -30.41
CA PRO A 270 8.51 2.98 -29.31
C PRO A 270 7.27 2.18 -28.89
N VAL A 271 7.43 1.29 -27.90
CA VAL A 271 6.34 0.43 -27.39
C VAL A 271 5.52 1.12 -26.30
N VAL A 272 6.04 2.21 -25.75
CA VAL A 272 5.34 3.12 -24.83
C VAL A 272 5.60 4.54 -25.31
N GLU A 273 4.54 5.32 -25.48
CA GLU A 273 4.60 6.66 -26.06
C GLU A 273 3.87 7.72 -25.23
N PHE A 274 4.21 8.98 -25.45
CA PHE A 274 3.59 10.11 -24.77
C PHE A 274 2.17 10.34 -25.32
N LEU A 275 1.15 10.05 -24.53
CA LEU A 275 -0.25 10.23 -24.90
C LEU A 275 -1.03 10.99 -23.80
N PRO A 276 -0.84 12.32 -23.72
CA PRO A 276 -1.46 13.13 -22.68
C PRO A 276 -2.99 13.20 -22.86
N GLU A 277 -3.70 13.58 -21.79
CA GLU A 277 -5.11 13.93 -21.91
C GLU A 277 -5.25 15.37 -22.41
N ALA A 278 -6.12 15.57 -23.40
CA ALA A 278 -6.57 16.91 -23.78
C ALA A 278 -7.60 17.39 -22.74
N SER A 279 -7.38 18.56 -22.16
CA SER A 279 -8.33 19.22 -21.26
C SER A 279 -8.95 20.42 -21.96
N SER A 280 -10.27 20.59 -21.80
CA SER A 280 -10.96 21.81 -22.26
C SER A 280 -10.66 23.03 -21.39
N THR A 281 -10.10 22.83 -20.19
CA THR A 281 -9.84 23.91 -19.21
C THR A 281 -8.36 24.23 -19.05
N VAL A 282 -7.45 23.36 -19.49
CA VAL A 282 -6.00 23.54 -19.39
C VAL A 282 -5.39 23.39 -20.77
N MET A 283 -4.76 24.45 -21.27
CA MET A 283 -4.03 24.40 -22.55
C MET A 283 -2.78 23.54 -22.42
N GLY A 284 -2.56 22.64 -23.39
CA GLY A 284 -1.43 21.70 -23.43
C GLY A 284 -1.78 20.27 -23.03
N GLY A 285 -0.81 19.36 -23.14
CA GLY A 285 -0.99 17.95 -22.77
C GLY A 285 -1.01 17.77 -21.25
N THR A 286 -2.17 17.41 -20.69
CA THR A 286 -2.33 17.20 -19.25
C THR A 286 -1.99 15.77 -18.83
N MET A 287 -1.56 15.60 -17.58
CA MET A 287 -1.31 14.28 -16.99
C MET A 287 -2.62 13.54 -16.76
N ARG A 288 -2.67 12.24 -17.09
CA ARG A 288 -3.79 11.38 -16.67
C ARG A 288 -3.73 11.24 -15.15
N LEU A 289 -4.67 11.91 -14.48
CA LEU A 289 -4.71 12.07 -13.03
C LEU A 289 -6.11 11.77 -12.48
N GLY A 290 -6.15 11.21 -11.27
CA GLY A 290 -7.39 11.03 -10.51
C GLY A 290 -8.04 9.67 -10.74
N SER A 291 -9.29 9.52 -10.28
CA SER A 291 -10.03 8.28 -10.46
C SER A 291 -10.56 8.17 -11.89
N ARG A 292 -10.29 7.06 -12.56
CA ARG A 292 -10.77 6.76 -13.91
C ARG A 292 -11.34 5.35 -13.95
N ALA A 293 -12.25 5.12 -14.89
CA ALA A 293 -12.79 3.79 -15.15
C ALA A 293 -11.82 3.00 -16.02
N THR A 294 -11.57 1.76 -15.62
CA THR A 294 -10.90 0.73 -16.42
C THR A 294 -11.91 -0.38 -16.70
N ILE A 295 -12.14 -0.66 -17.99
CA ILE A 295 -13.01 -1.72 -18.48
C ILE A 295 -12.20 -2.99 -18.62
N ILE A 296 -12.55 -4.02 -17.84
CA ILE A 296 -11.97 -5.36 -17.95
C ILE A 296 -12.79 -6.15 -18.97
N ARG A 297 -12.22 -6.39 -20.15
CA ARG A 297 -12.95 -6.93 -21.31
C ARG A 297 -13.17 -8.43 -21.23
N ASP A 298 -12.24 -9.16 -20.64
CA ASP A 298 -12.27 -10.61 -20.53
C ASP A 298 -12.74 -11.05 -19.13
N PRO A 299 -13.95 -11.63 -18.98
CA PRO A 299 -14.44 -12.12 -17.70
C PRO A 299 -13.62 -13.28 -17.12
N GLN A 300 -12.86 -13.99 -17.95
CA GLN A 300 -12.00 -15.10 -17.52
C GLN A 300 -10.60 -14.64 -17.09
N SER A 301 -10.25 -13.38 -17.37
CA SER A 301 -8.98 -12.79 -16.97
C SER A 301 -8.72 -12.91 -15.47
N LEU A 302 -7.45 -13.04 -15.11
CA LEU A 302 -7.05 -13.05 -13.71
C LEU A 302 -7.46 -11.74 -13.04
N ALA A 303 -7.28 -10.60 -13.72
CA ALA A 303 -7.73 -9.31 -13.23
C ALA A 303 -9.23 -9.28 -12.88
N CYS A 304 -10.11 -9.77 -13.76
CA CYS A 304 -11.55 -9.80 -13.49
C CYS A 304 -11.85 -10.63 -12.22
N LYS A 305 -11.22 -11.80 -12.10
CA LYS A 305 -11.35 -12.67 -10.92
C LYS A 305 -10.88 -11.97 -9.64
N LEU A 306 -9.72 -11.31 -9.66
CA LEU A 306 -9.18 -10.57 -8.51
C LEU A 306 -10.10 -9.42 -8.09
N TYR A 307 -10.70 -8.69 -9.03
CA TYR A 307 -11.62 -7.60 -8.75
C TYR A 307 -13.06 -8.06 -8.43
N GLY A 308 -13.26 -9.35 -8.13
CA GLY A 308 -14.55 -9.89 -7.71
C GLY A 308 -15.56 -10.05 -8.85
N GLY A 309 -15.09 -10.29 -10.08
CA GLY A 309 -15.93 -10.47 -11.27
C GLY A 309 -16.48 -9.17 -11.87
N LYS A 310 -15.95 -8.01 -11.47
CA LYS A 310 -16.43 -6.71 -11.96
C LYS A 310 -15.89 -6.42 -13.36
N PRO A 311 -16.76 -6.07 -14.33
CA PRO A 311 -16.32 -5.69 -15.68
C PRO A 311 -15.77 -4.25 -15.74
N VAL A 312 -16.06 -3.43 -14.72
CA VAL A 312 -15.57 -2.05 -14.61
C VAL A 312 -15.00 -1.83 -13.23
N ILE A 313 -13.78 -1.32 -13.17
CA ILE A 313 -13.12 -0.92 -11.93
C ILE A 313 -12.79 0.57 -12.00
N TYR A 314 -12.67 1.20 -10.85
CA TYR A 314 -12.26 2.59 -10.75
C TYR A 314 -10.97 2.66 -9.95
N GLU A 315 -9.89 3.10 -10.57
CA GLU A 315 -8.58 3.20 -9.93
C GLU A 315 -7.97 4.57 -10.13
N ARG A 316 -6.93 4.89 -9.35
CA ARG A 316 -6.30 6.22 -9.37
C ARG A 316 -5.08 6.21 -10.29
N HIS A 317 -5.06 7.13 -11.25
CA HIS A 317 -3.94 7.30 -12.18
C HIS A 317 -3.11 8.53 -11.82
N ARG A 318 -1.83 8.47 -12.18
CA ARG A 318 -0.88 9.58 -12.15
C ARG A 318 0.29 9.30 -13.10
N HIS A 319 0.06 9.44 -14.39
CA HIS A 319 1.08 9.14 -15.41
C HIS A 319 0.79 9.88 -16.73
N ARG A 320 1.70 9.80 -17.70
CA ARG A 320 1.63 10.55 -18.97
C ARG A 320 1.86 9.71 -20.23
N TYR A 321 2.44 8.53 -20.05
CA TYR A 321 2.86 7.66 -21.14
C TYR A 321 2.00 6.41 -21.15
N GLU A 322 1.64 5.96 -22.34
CA GLU A 322 0.71 4.85 -22.59
C GLU A 322 1.38 3.81 -23.49
N VAL A 323 0.92 2.57 -23.45
CA VAL A 323 1.35 1.55 -24.41
C VAL A 323 0.93 1.96 -25.81
N THR A 324 1.86 1.90 -26.76
CA THR A 324 1.60 2.24 -28.17
C THR A 324 0.58 1.28 -28.77
N ALA A 325 -0.58 1.81 -29.16
CA ALA A 325 -1.74 0.99 -29.55
C ALA A 325 -1.47 0.07 -30.75
N SER A 326 -0.61 0.49 -31.69
CA SER A 326 -0.24 -0.32 -32.86
C SER A 326 0.60 -1.56 -32.52
N CYS A 327 1.26 -1.59 -31.35
CA CYS A 327 2.04 -2.74 -30.89
C CYS A 327 1.18 -3.81 -30.22
N VAL A 328 -0.01 -3.45 -29.72
CA VAL A 328 -0.89 -4.33 -28.92
C VAL A 328 -1.21 -5.66 -29.60
N PRO A 329 -1.61 -5.72 -30.88
CA PRO A 329 -1.90 -6.99 -31.53
C PRO A 329 -0.71 -7.98 -31.54
N ALA A 330 0.53 -7.48 -31.66
CA ALA A 330 1.72 -8.32 -31.64
C ALA A 330 1.98 -8.91 -30.24
N PHE A 331 1.78 -8.12 -29.19
CA PHE A 331 1.86 -8.58 -27.81
C PHE A 331 0.82 -9.66 -27.49
N GLU A 332 -0.45 -9.41 -27.84
CA GLU A 332 -1.54 -10.35 -27.57
C GLU A 332 -1.36 -11.67 -28.35
N ALA A 333 -0.85 -11.61 -29.58
CA ALA A 333 -0.52 -12.80 -30.38
C ALA A 333 0.57 -13.69 -29.77
N LYS A 334 1.42 -13.13 -28.88
CA LYS A 334 2.45 -13.86 -28.13
C LYS A 334 2.06 -14.16 -26.67
N GLY A 335 0.85 -13.81 -26.26
CA GLY A 335 0.28 -14.18 -24.96
C GLY A 335 0.32 -13.10 -23.87
N LEU A 336 0.88 -11.92 -24.13
CA LEU A 336 0.74 -10.76 -23.24
C LEU A 336 -0.59 -10.05 -23.54
N HIS A 337 -1.60 -10.34 -22.74
CA HIS A 337 -2.97 -9.88 -22.97
C HIS A 337 -3.25 -8.57 -22.25
N PHE A 338 -3.80 -7.58 -22.97
CA PHE A 338 -4.25 -6.31 -22.38
C PHE A 338 -5.73 -6.42 -21.98
N THR A 339 -5.96 -6.93 -20.78
CA THR A 339 -7.29 -7.27 -20.28
C THR A 339 -8.07 -6.07 -19.75
N GLY A 340 -7.38 -4.98 -19.37
CA GLY A 340 -7.99 -3.72 -18.94
C GLY A 340 -7.69 -2.56 -19.89
N GLN A 341 -8.73 -1.81 -20.27
CA GLN A 341 -8.64 -0.61 -21.11
C GLN A 341 -9.38 0.57 -20.51
N ASP A 342 -9.07 1.78 -20.93
CA ASP A 342 -9.91 2.93 -20.60
C ASP A 342 -11.31 2.84 -21.23
N ASP A 343 -12.21 3.72 -20.81
CA ASP A 343 -13.59 3.81 -21.28
C ASP A 343 -13.74 4.15 -22.78
N ARG A 344 -12.65 4.57 -23.43
CA ARG A 344 -12.59 4.89 -24.86
C ARG A 344 -11.86 3.83 -25.69
N ALA A 345 -11.36 2.76 -25.06
CA ALA A 345 -10.55 1.72 -25.70
C ALA A 345 -9.31 2.25 -26.44
N GLN A 346 -8.74 3.36 -25.97
CA GLN A 346 -7.54 3.99 -26.50
C GLN A 346 -6.29 3.64 -25.70
N ARG A 347 -6.43 3.38 -24.40
CA ARG A 347 -5.32 3.20 -23.46
C ARG A 347 -5.38 1.81 -22.85
N MET A 348 -4.24 1.12 -22.87
CA MET A 348 -4.12 -0.19 -22.21
C MET A 348 -3.67 0.03 -20.77
N GLU A 349 -4.54 -0.31 -19.81
CA GLU A 349 -4.32 0.04 -18.40
C GLU A 349 -3.93 -1.16 -17.53
N LEU A 350 -4.17 -2.38 -18.01
CA LEU A 350 -3.81 -3.61 -17.32
C LEU A 350 -3.44 -4.70 -18.32
N CYS A 351 -2.31 -5.36 -18.08
CA CYS A 351 -1.89 -6.54 -18.83
C CYS A 351 -1.57 -7.72 -17.91
N GLU A 352 -1.72 -8.93 -18.47
CA GLU A 352 -1.41 -10.18 -17.80
C GLU A 352 -0.89 -11.24 -18.77
N LEU A 353 -0.09 -12.19 -18.25
CA LEU A 353 0.32 -13.40 -18.98
C LEU A 353 -0.50 -14.60 -18.50
N ARG A 354 -1.27 -15.22 -19.41
CA ARG A 354 -2.17 -16.33 -19.07
C ARG A 354 -1.45 -17.61 -18.64
N ASP A 355 -0.28 -17.91 -19.20
CA ASP A 355 0.50 -19.13 -18.91
C ASP A 355 1.45 -19.00 -17.69
N HIS A 356 1.26 -17.94 -16.90
CA HIS A 356 2.08 -17.60 -15.74
C HIS A 356 1.22 -17.57 -14.47
N PRO A 357 1.68 -18.12 -13.33
CA PRO A 357 0.88 -18.24 -12.10
C PRO A 357 0.35 -16.89 -11.59
N PHE A 358 1.17 -15.83 -11.68
CA PHE A 358 0.75 -14.45 -11.46
C PHE A 358 1.73 -13.49 -12.14
N PHE A 359 1.41 -12.99 -13.32
CA PHE A 359 2.15 -11.88 -13.93
C PHE A 359 1.13 -10.85 -14.34
N VAL A 360 0.99 -9.83 -13.50
CA VAL A 360 0.01 -8.76 -13.69
C VAL A 360 0.75 -7.45 -13.64
N ALA A 361 0.46 -6.55 -14.58
CA ALA A 361 0.93 -5.18 -14.50
C ALA A 361 -0.20 -4.21 -14.80
N CYS A 362 -0.22 -3.09 -14.10
CA CYS A 362 -1.25 -2.06 -14.25
C CYS A 362 -0.63 -0.66 -14.33
N GLN A 363 -1.32 0.24 -15.02
CA GLN A 363 -0.89 1.62 -15.20
C GLN A 363 -1.36 2.54 -14.05
N PHE A 364 -2.50 2.21 -13.43
CA PHE A 364 -2.98 2.89 -12.23
C PHE A 364 -2.17 2.50 -10.98
N HIS A 365 -2.47 3.19 -9.88
CA HIS A 365 -1.88 3.00 -8.55
C HIS A 365 -2.89 2.34 -7.59
N PRO A 366 -2.97 0.99 -7.57
CA PRO A 366 -3.93 0.26 -6.74
C PRO A 366 -3.68 0.41 -5.23
N GLU A 367 -2.50 0.88 -4.83
CA GLU A 367 -2.12 1.05 -3.44
C GLU A 367 -2.99 2.08 -2.71
N PHE A 368 -3.51 3.09 -3.42
CA PHE A 368 -4.29 4.17 -2.80
C PHE A 368 -5.70 3.75 -2.39
N GLN A 369 -6.23 2.67 -2.96
CA GLN A 369 -7.54 2.13 -2.60
C GLN A 369 -7.47 1.02 -1.54
N SER A 370 -6.25 0.55 -1.22
CA SER A 370 -6.05 -0.46 -0.19
C SER A 370 -6.46 0.06 1.19
N ARG A 371 -7.15 -0.78 1.97
CA ARG A 371 -7.55 -0.53 3.37
C ARG A 371 -7.19 -1.77 4.22
N PRO A 372 -6.99 -1.63 5.53
CA PRO A 372 -6.59 -2.75 6.40
C PRO A 372 -7.49 -3.99 6.30
N ALA A 373 -8.81 -3.81 6.36
CA ALA A 373 -9.78 -4.89 6.24
C ALA A 373 -10.23 -5.18 4.80
N LYS A 374 -9.73 -4.42 3.83
CA LYS A 374 -10.07 -4.52 2.41
C LYS A 374 -8.84 -4.18 1.57
N PRO A 375 -7.83 -5.08 1.50
CA PRO A 375 -6.61 -4.83 0.75
C PRO A 375 -6.87 -4.63 -0.73
N GLY A 376 -5.92 -3.97 -1.39
CA GLY A 376 -5.94 -3.82 -2.85
C GLY A 376 -5.97 -5.20 -3.53
N PRO A 377 -6.90 -5.47 -4.46
CA PRO A 377 -7.06 -6.79 -5.06
C PRO A 377 -5.80 -7.35 -5.72
N LEU A 378 -5.04 -6.50 -6.43
CA LEU A 378 -3.78 -6.92 -7.07
C LEU A 378 -2.68 -7.26 -6.06
N PHE A 379 -2.62 -6.55 -4.92
CA PHE A 379 -1.68 -6.86 -3.84
C PHE A 379 -2.03 -8.17 -3.14
N LEU A 380 -3.31 -8.40 -2.86
CA LEU A 380 -3.78 -9.66 -2.29
C LEU A 380 -3.52 -10.83 -3.25
N GLY A 381 -3.79 -10.63 -4.55
CA GLY A 381 -3.45 -11.60 -5.60
C GLY A 381 -1.97 -11.96 -5.61
N LEU A 382 -1.07 -10.97 -5.54
CA LEU A 382 0.38 -11.20 -5.50
C LEU A 382 0.78 -12.01 -4.27
N VAL A 383 0.29 -11.66 -3.08
CA VAL A 383 0.63 -12.37 -1.83
C VAL A 383 0.10 -13.82 -1.84
N LEU A 384 -1.12 -14.02 -2.33
CA LEU A 384 -1.69 -15.36 -2.49
C LEU A 384 -0.91 -16.19 -3.52
N ALA A 385 -0.47 -15.58 -4.62
CA ALA A 385 0.35 -16.26 -5.62
C ALA A 385 1.74 -16.63 -5.09
N ALA A 386 2.39 -15.70 -4.39
CA ALA A 386 3.69 -15.91 -3.74
C ALA A 386 3.66 -17.05 -2.72
N THR A 387 2.49 -17.32 -2.14
CA THR A 387 2.30 -18.40 -1.14
C THR A 387 1.67 -19.66 -1.72
N GLY A 388 1.40 -19.71 -3.03
CA GLY A 388 0.76 -20.85 -3.70
C GLY A 388 -0.70 -21.07 -3.30
N GLN A 389 -1.38 -20.04 -2.78
CA GLN A 389 -2.76 -20.11 -2.26
C GLN A 389 -3.79 -19.47 -3.19
N LEU A 390 -3.38 -18.83 -4.28
CA LEU A 390 -4.28 -18.05 -5.15
C LEU A 390 -5.42 -18.89 -5.74
N GLU A 391 -5.12 -20.02 -6.37
CA GLU A 391 -6.13 -20.89 -7.00
C GLU A 391 -7.12 -21.43 -5.96
N LYS A 392 -6.61 -21.99 -4.85
CA LYS A 392 -7.42 -22.48 -3.73
C LYS A 392 -8.32 -21.39 -3.16
N ARG A 393 -7.82 -20.16 -3.08
CA ARG A 393 -8.60 -19.02 -2.59
C ARG A 393 -9.70 -18.63 -3.57
N LEU A 394 -9.41 -18.57 -4.87
CA LEU A 394 -10.41 -18.29 -5.89
C LEU A 394 -11.50 -19.38 -5.91
N GLU A 395 -11.14 -20.66 -5.81
CA GLU A 395 -12.10 -21.76 -5.70
C GLU A 395 -13.00 -21.62 -4.47
N ALA A 396 -12.40 -21.40 -3.30
CA ALA A 396 -13.14 -21.21 -2.05
C ALA A 396 -14.08 -19.99 -2.10
N ASP A 397 -13.71 -18.94 -2.84
CA ASP A 397 -14.50 -17.73 -2.98
C ASP A 397 -15.56 -17.83 -4.10
N GLY A 398 -15.61 -18.93 -4.86
CA GLY A 398 -16.61 -19.18 -5.91
C GLY A 398 -16.17 -18.70 -7.31
N GLY A 399 -14.88 -18.78 -7.60
CA GLY A 399 -14.25 -18.43 -8.88
C GLY A 399 -13.78 -16.97 -8.99
N VAL A 400 -14.13 -16.11 -8.02
CA VAL A 400 -13.71 -14.70 -7.95
C VAL A 400 -13.26 -14.37 -6.53
N LEU A 401 -12.28 -13.49 -6.39
CA LEU A 401 -11.70 -13.14 -5.10
C LEU A 401 -12.67 -12.30 -4.26
N LYS A 402 -12.96 -12.76 -3.03
CA LYS A 402 -13.74 -12.02 -2.04
C LYS A 402 -12.80 -11.35 -1.06
N VAL A 403 -12.33 -10.16 -1.42
CA VAL A 403 -11.46 -9.33 -0.56
C VAL A 403 -12.11 -9.09 0.80
N GLY A 404 -11.34 -9.27 1.87
CA GLY A 404 -11.77 -9.11 3.26
C GLY A 404 -12.38 -10.37 3.88
N SER A 405 -12.69 -11.41 3.10
CA SER A 405 -13.23 -12.67 3.65
C SER A 405 -12.23 -13.40 4.55
N GLY A 406 -10.94 -13.09 4.43
CA GLY A 406 -9.91 -13.57 5.36
C GLY A 406 -10.20 -13.19 6.82
N PHE A 407 -10.85 -12.05 7.07
CA PHE A 407 -11.17 -11.56 8.42
C PHE A 407 -12.45 -12.17 9.00
N GLN A 408 -13.38 -12.63 8.16
CA GLN A 408 -14.67 -13.20 8.60
C GLN A 408 -14.51 -14.56 9.30
N LYS A 409 -13.41 -15.28 9.04
CA LYS A 409 -13.08 -16.56 9.71
C LYS A 409 -12.54 -16.42 11.14
N ALA A 410 -12.33 -15.19 11.63
CA ALA A 410 -11.76 -14.93 12.96
C ALA A 410 -12.79 -14.51 14.03
N CYS A 411 -14.09 -14.56 13.71
CA CYS A 411 -15.17 -14.37 14.67
C CYS A 411 -15.72 -15.70 15.17
#